data_AF-A0A8T0QFU6-F1
#
_entry.id   AF-A0A8T0QFU6-F1
#
_cell.length_a   1.000
_cell.length_b   1.000
_cell.length_c   1.000
_cell.angle_alpha   90.00
_cell.angle_beta   90.00
_cell.angle_gamma   90.00
#
_symmetry.space_group_name_H-M   'P 1'
#
loop_
_entity.id
_entity.type
_entity.pdbx_description
1 polymer ?
#
loop_
_entity_poly.entity_id
_entity_poly.type
_entity_poly.pdbx_seq_one_letter_code
_entity_poly.pdbx_strand_id
1 'polypeptide(L)'
;MMAPKVVLQVMVFALVFSMLATRPAWGEQDCYAEKDAEDQSVGVALICKCMKTITIIGAYVDPSNRCRATVQVSDMACICLVLSIDEELTISVAKLLRLARQCGKLVPVGSKCGTFTIPPLPPPSQSADP
;
A
#
# COMPACT_ATOMS: atom_id res chain seq x y z
N MET A 1 6.74 41.22 35.52
CA MET A 1 6.88 41.53 34.08
C MET A 1 7.93 40.58 33.51
N MET A 2 7.57 39.75 32.54
CA MET A 2 8.54 38.85 31.89
C MET A 2 9.48 39.69 31.02
N ALA A 3 10.79 39.47 31.15
CA ALA A 3 11.77 40.22 30.39
C ALA A 3 11.55 39.98 28.88
N PRO A 4 11.64 41.02 28.03
CA PRO A 4 11.34 40.90 26.59
C PRO A 4 12.24 39.86 25.89
N LYS A 5 13.46 39.63 26.41
CA LYS A 5 14.36 38.56 25.97
C LYS A 5 13.83 37.17 26.27
N VAL A 6 13.20 36.96 27.43
CA VAL A 6 12.61 35.66 27.84
C VAL A 6 11.38 35.37 27.00
N VAL A 7 10.54 36.38 26.74
CA VAL A 7 9.37 36.25 25.86
C VAL A 7 9.79 35.88 24.43
N LEU A 8 10.84 36.54 23.91
CA LEU A 8 11.35 36.25 22.57
C LEU A 8 11.94 34.82 22.46
N GLN A 9 12.68 34.37 23.46
CA GLN A 9 13.21 32.99 23.48
C GLN A 9 12.08 31.96 23.51
N VAL A 10 11.06 32.14 24.36
CA VAL A 10 9.93 31.22 24.45
C VAL A 10 9.18 31.12 23.12
N MET A 11 8.98 32.25 22.42
CA MET A 11 8.36 32.26 21.10
C MET A 11 9.19 31.49 20.06
N VAL A 12 10.51 31.69 20.03
CA VAL A 12 11.40 30.98 19.10
C VAL A 12 11.37 29.47 19.36
N PHE A 13 11.45 29.05 20.62
CA PHE A 13 11.34 27.63 20.98
C PHE A 13 9.98 27.06 20.57
N ALA A 14 8.88 27.74 20.88
CA ALA A 14 7.54 27.29 20.50
C ALA A 14 7.37 27.12 18.99
N LEU A 15 7.94 28.03 18.18
CA LEU A 15 7.92 27.93 16.72
C LEU A 15 8.74 26.75 16.21
N VAL A 16 9.94 26.53 16.77
CA VAL A 16 10.79 25.38 16.42
C VAL A 16 10.11 24.06 16.80
N PHE A 17 9.52 23.97 17.98
CA PHE A 17 8.74 22.80 18.43
C PHE A 17 7.49 22.57 17.56
N SER A 18 6.80 23.64 17.16
CA SER A 18 5.65 23.53 16.26
C SER A 18 6.06 23.03 14.88
N MET A 19 7.19 23.50 14.34
CA MET A 19 7.75 23.02 13.07
C MET A 19 8.24 21.56 13.14
N LEU A 20 8.74 21.12 14.30
CA LEU A 20 9.15 19.74 14.56
C LEU A 20 7.94 18.80 14.74
N ALA A 21 6.89 19.26 15.41
CA ALA A 21 5.65 18.50 15.62
C ALA A 21 4.74 18.47 14.37
N THR A 22 4.91 19.39 13.42
CA THR A 22 4.17 19.42 12.14
C THR A 22 4.87 18.64 11.01
N ARG A 23 6.02 18.02 11.28
CA ARG A 23 6.62 16.98 10.44
C ARG A 23 6.28 15.61 11.07
N PRO A 24 5.10 15.02 10.84
CA PRO A 24 4.42 14.92 9.55
C PRO A 24 2.91 15.24 9.63
N ALA A 25 2.53 16.47 9.28
CA ALA A 25 1.15 16.78 8.90
C ALA A 25 1.00 16.69 7.37
N TRP A 26 1.22 15.49 6.84
CA TRP A 26 0.76 15.01 5.54
C TRP A 26 0.73 13.50 5.65
N GLY A 27 -0.44 12.95 5.98
CA GLY A 27 -0.60 11.51 6.19
C GLY A 27 -0.37 10.76 4.88
N GLU A 28 0.81 10.18 4.72
CA GLU A 28 0.97 9.01 3.86
C GLU A 28 0.37 7.85 4.66
N GLN A 29 -0.80 7.34 4.24
CA GLN A 29 -1.36 6.13 4.81
C GLN A 29 -0.40 5.00 4.42
N ASP A 30 0.54 4.65 5.31
CA ASP A 30 1.45 3.54 5.05
C ASP A 30 0.63 2.24 4.95
N CYS A 31 0.51 1.71 3.73
CA CYS A 31 -0.26 0.49 3.46
C CYS A 31 0.39 -0.79 4.01
N TYR A 32 1.43 -0.67 4.84
CA TYR A 32 2.11 -1.75 5.54
C TYR A 32 2.09 -1.51 7.05
N ALA A 33 2.11 -2.60 7.81
CA ALA A 33 2.48 -2.53 9.21
C ALA A 33 3.95 -2.10 9.34
N GLU A 34 4.15 -0.88 9.82
CA GLU A 34 5.38 -0.21 10.21
C GLU A 34 6.53 -1.16 10.57
N LYS A 35 7.58 -1.18 9.74
CA LYS A 35 8.97 -1.51 10.08
C LYS A 35 9.89 -1.11 8.92
N ASP A 36 10.45 0.09 9.07
CA ASP A 36 11.73 0.59 8.56
C ASP A 36 12.04 0.41 7.06
N ALA A 37 12.01 1.53 6.33
CA ALA A 37 13.20 2.29 5.94
C ALA A 37 12.98 2.98 4.59
N GLU A 38 12.94 4.31 4.64
CA GLU A 38 13.47 5.24 3.64
C GLU A 38 13.63 4.68 2.21
N ASP A 39 12.52 4.50 1.50
CA ASP A 39 12.53 4.57 0.04
C ASP A 39 11.14 5.00 -0.44
N GLN A 40 11.13 6.08 -1.23
CA GLN A 40 9.91 6.75 -1.66
C GLN A 40 9.18 5.91 -2.69
N SER A 41 8.22 5.09 -2.25
CA SER A 41 6.99 4.69 -2.97
C SER A 41 6.30 3.51 -2.24
N VAL A 42 5.23 3.80 -1.50
CA VAL A 42 4.55 2.83 -0.62
C VAL A 42 3.87 1.69 -1.40
N GLY A 43 3.52 1.85 -2.68
CA GLY A 43 3.12 0.71 -3.54
C GLY A 43 4.28 -0.25 -3.88
N VAL A 44 5.51 0.25 -3.89
CA VAL A 44 6.66 -0.37 -4.56
C VAL A 44 7.25 -1.53 -3.77
N ALA A 45 7.14 -1.57 -2.44
CA ALA A 45 7.70 -2.68 -1.67
C ALA A 45 6.99 -4.02 -1.96
N LEU A 46 5.66 -4.04 -2.06
CA LEU A 46 4.90 -5.21 -2.48
C LEU A 46 5.16 -5.53 -3.95
N ILE A 47 5.12 -4.51 -4.80
CA ILE A 47 5.35 -4.67 -6.23
C ILE A 47 6.72 -5.29 -6.49
N CYS A 48 7.80 -4.75 -5.95
CA CYS A 48 9.16 -5.27 -6.08
C CYS A 48 9.29 -6.73 -5.60
N LYS A 49 8.70 -7.07 -4.43
CA LYS A 49 8.82 -8.43 -3.86
C LYS A 49 7.97 -9.46 -4.61
N CYS A 50 6.90 -9.02 -5.27
CA CYS A 50 5.93 -9.88 -5.94
C CYS A 50 5.94 -9.77 -7.47
N MET A 51 6.84 -8.97 -8.06
CA MET A 51 6.79 -8.60 -9.49
C MET A 51 6.64 -9.78 -10.43
N LYS A 52 7.36 -10.88 -10.18
CA LYS A 52 7.29 -12.09 -11.01
C LYS A 52 5.88 -12.71 -11.05
N THR A 53 5.10 -12.55 -10.00
CA THR A 53 3.73 -13.06 -9.88
C THR A 53 2.71 -12.10 -10.47
N ILE A 54 2.91 -10.79 -10.29
CA ILE A 54 1.90 -9.77 -10.61
C ILE A 54 2.17 -9.01 -11.92
N THR A 55 3.32 -9.21 -12.58
CA THR A 55 3.63 -8.55 -13.85
C THR A 55 2.55 -8.77 -14.90
N ILE A 56 2.32 -7.78 -15.76
CA ILE A 56 1.35 -7.90 -16.86
C ILE A 56 1.73 -8.98 -17.88
N ILE A 57 3.02 -9.24 -18.04
CA ILE A 57 3.55 -10.16 -19.05
C ILE A 57 3.43 -11.62 -18.57
N GLY A 58 3.05 -12.51 -19.48
CA GLY A 58 3.07 -13.96 -19.25
C GLY A 58 1.97 -14.48 -18.33
N ALA A 59 2.10 -15.75 -17.94
CA ALA A 59 1.14 -16.44 -17.07
C ALA A 59 1.25 -15.99 -15.60
N TYR A 60 0.28 -16.40 -14.79
CA TYR A 60 0.40 -16.28 -13.33
C TYR A 60 1.40 -17.31 -12.82
N VAL A 61 2.42 -16.85 -12.09
CA VAL A 61 3.42 -17.71 -11.46
C VAL A 61 3.22 -17.67 -9.95
N ASP A 62 3.24 -18.84 -9.31
CA ASP A 62 3.03 -18.92 -7.87
C ASP A 62 4.01 -18.03 -7.08
N PRO A 63 3.52 -17.31 -6.06
CA PRO A 63 4.34 -16.37 -5.31
C PRO A 63 5.35 -17.09 -4.40
N SER A 64 6.53 -16.48 -4.28
CA SER A 64 7.54 -16.88 -3.30
C SER A 64 7.05 -16.68 -1.87
N ASN A 65 7.67 -17.37 -0.90
CA ASN A 65 7.36 -17.20 0.52
C ASN A 65 7.54 -15.74 0.99
N ARG A 66 8.55 -15.04 0.47
CA ARG A 66 8.79 -13.62 0.76
C ARG A 66 7.64 -12.74 0.25
N CYS A 67 7.15 -13.01 -0.96
CA CYS A 67 6.01 -12.30 -1.51
C CYS A 67 4.75 -12.57 -0.67
N ARG A 68 4.46 -13.83 -0.32
CA ARG A 68 3.31 -14.19 0.54
C ARG A 68 3.36 -13.51 1.90
N ALA A 69 4.52 -13.52 2.57
CA ALA A 69 4.70 -12.85 3.85
C ALA A 69 4.46 -11.34 3.75
N THR A 70 4.87 -10.73 2.63
CA THR A 70 4.61 -9.30 2.37
C THR A 70 3.12 -9.05 2.23
N VAL A 71 2.42 -9.81 1.39
CA VAL A 71 0.95 -9.70 1.22
C VAL A 71 0.22 -9.89 2.55
N GLN A 72 0.68 -10.80 3.41
CA GLN A 72 0.05 -11.06 4.71
C GLN A 72 0.14 -9.89 5.69
N VAL A 73 1.18 -9.06 5.60
CA VAL A 73 1.34 -7.86 6.46
C VAL A 73 0.86 -6.58 5.79
N SER A 74 0.45 -6.65 4.53
CA SER A 74 -0.08 -5.52 3.77
C SER A 74 -1.59 -5.34 3.96
N ASP A 75 -2.03 -4.09 3.91
CA ASP A 75 -3.43 -3.74 3.65
C ASP A 75 -3.64 -3.64 2.14
N MET A 76 -4.21 -4.71 1.56
CA MET A 76 -4.45 -4.79 0.12
C MET A 76 -5.48 -3.75 -0.37
N ALA A 77 -6.40 -3.28 0.48
CA ALA A 77 -7.33 -2.23 0.10
C ALA A 77 -6.61 -0.87 0.04
N CYS A 78 -5.74 -0.58 1.01
CA CYS A 78 -4.87 0.59 0.97
C CYS A 78 -3.94 0.58 -0.26
N ILE A 79 -3.27 -0.55 -0.53
CA ILE A 79 -2.40 -0.70 -1.72
C ILE A 79 -3.18 -0.38 -3.00
N CYS A 80 -4.41 -0.88 -3.10
CA CYS A 80 -5.30 -0.59 -4.21
C CYS A 80 -5.64 0.91 -4.35
N LEU A 81 -5.70 1.67 -3.26
CA LEU A 81 -5.99 3.11 -3.31
C LEU A 81 -4.79 3.95 -3.76
N VAL A 82 -3.57 3.53 -3.42
CA VAL A 82 -2.33 4.26 -3.76
C VAL A 82 -1.68 3.79 -5.05
N LEU A 83 -2.26 2.80 -5.72
CA LEU A 83 -1.72 2.25 -6.96
C LEU A 83 -1.76 3.29 -8.08
N SER A 84 -0.58 3.65 -8.57
CA SER A 84 -0.40 4.67 -9.60
C SER A 84 -0.60 4.11 -11.02
N ILE A 85 -0.88 5.00 -11.97
CA ILE A 85 -1.03 4.66 -13.39
C ILE A 85 0.26 4.03 -13.94
N ASP A 86 1.43 4.55 -13.55
CA ASP A 86 2.73 4.02 -14.01
C ASP A 86 2.96 2.58 -13.53
N GLU A 87 2.51 2.25 -12.32
CA GLU A 87 2.54 0.88 -11.81
C GLU A 87 1.58 -0.02 -12.59
N GLU A 88 0.36 0.46 -12.91
CA GLU A 88 -0.63 -0.27 -13.72
C GLU A 88 -0.13 -0.61 -15.14
N LEU A 89 0.83 0.14 -15.68
CA LEU A 89 1.46 -0.19 -16.97
C LEU A 89 2.38 -1.41 -16.88
N THR A 90 2.84 -1.79 -15.70
CA THR A 90 3.81 -2.89 -15.49
C THR A 90 3.20 -4.09 -14.77
N ILE A 91 2.15 -3.88 -13.98
CA ILE A 91 1.47 -4.93 -13.22
C ILE A 91 0.07 -5.21 -13.74
N SER A 92 -0.35 -6.46 -13.61
CA SER A 92 -1.75 -6.85 -13.79
C SER A 92 -2.49 -6.75 -12.47
N VAL A 93 -3.42 -5.79 -12.38
CA VAL A 93 -4.32 -5.65 -11.22
C VAL A 93 -5.11 -6.96 -10.98
N ALA A 94 -5.48 -7.68 -12.04
CA ALA A 94 -6.13 -8.99 -11.92
C ALA A 94 -5.23 -10.04 -11.23
N LYS A 95 -3.93 -10.09 -11.57
CA LYS A 95 -2.98 -10.99 -10.90
C LYS A 95 -2.71 -10.56 -9.46
N LEU A 96 -2.66 -9.26 -9.19
CA LEU A 96 -2.55 -8.71 -7.83
C LEU A 96 -3.74 -9.13 -6.96
N LEU A 97 -4.97 -8.97 -7.45
CA LEU A 97 -6.18 -9.38 -6.75
C LEU A 97 -6.25 -10.91 -6.56
N ARG A 98 -5.79 -11.69 -7.55
CA ARG A 98 -5.66 -13.16 -7.41
C ARG A 98 -4.68 -13.54 -6.30
N LEU A 99 -3.51 -12.90 -6.26
CA LEU A 99 -2.51 -13.09 -5.20
C LEU A 99 -3.09 -12.73 -3.83
N ALA A 100 -3.78 -11.59 -3.72
CA ALA A 100 -4.43 -11.14 -2.51
C ALA A 100 -5.43 -12.20 -1.99
N ARG A 101 -6.28 -12.73 -2.88
CA ARG A 101 -7.20 -13.85 -2.58
C ARG A 101 -6.48 -15.12 -2.14
N GLN A 102 -5.42 -15.52 -2.85
CA GLN A 102 -4.62 -16.71 -2.49
C GLN A 102 -3.97 -16.59 -1.11
N CYS A 103 -3.71 -15.38 -0.65
CA CYS A 103 -3.18 -15.08 0.69
C CYS A 103 -4.25 -14.76 1.73
N GLY A 104 -5.54 -14.86 1.41
CA GLY A 104 -6.66 -14.55 2.32
C GLY A 104 -6.87 -13.06 2.59
N LYS A 105 -6.29 -12.17 1.78
CA LYS A 105 -6.40 -10.71 1.88
C LYS A 105 -7.37 -10.18 0.83
N LEU A 106 -8.66 -10.34 1.08
CA LEU A 106 -9.69 -9.90 0.13
C LEU A 106 -9.77 -8.37 0.09
N VAL A 107 -9.86 -7.83 -1.13
CA VAL A 107 -10.22 -6.43 -1.35
C VAL A 107 -11.73 -6.37 -1.64
N PRO A 108 -12.47 -5.41 -1.06
CA PRO A 108 -13.92 -5.33 -1.22
C PRO A 108 -14.38 -5.29 -2.69
N VAL A 109 -15.45 -6.01 -3.01
CA VAL A 109 -16.09 -5.93 -4.33
C VAL A 109 -16.63 -4.51 -4.55
N GLY A 110 -16.53 -4.01 -5.78
CA GLY A 110 -17.00 -2.68 -6.14
C GLY A 110 -16.06 -1.53 -5.74
N SER A 111 -15.03 -1.78 -4.92
CA SER A 111 -14.00 -0.77 -4.67
C SER A 111 -13.06 -0.62 -5.86
N LYS A 112 -12.34 0.51 -5.89
CA LYS A 112 -11.27 0.76 -6.86
C LYS A 112 -9.97 0.10 -6.43
N CYS A 113 -9.20 -0.34 -7.40
CA CYS A 113 -7.81 -0.74 -7.28
C CYS A 113 -7.05 -0.08 -8.43
N GLY A 114 -6.44 1.07 -8.14
CA GLY A 114 -6.07 2.08 -9.13
C GLY A 114 -7.28 2.48 -9.97
N THR A 115 -7.17 2.37 -11.29
CA THR A 115 -8.27 2.66 -12.23
C THR A 115 -9.27 1.50 -12.36
N PHE A 116 -8.87 0.28 -11.96
CA PHE A 116 -9.69 -0.93 -12.07
C PHE A 116 -10.78 -0.98 -11.00
N THR A 117 -11.98 -1.43 -11.37
CA THR A 117 -13.08 -1.65 -10.42
C THR A 117 -13.22 -3.13 -10.16
N ILE A 118 -13.21 -3.54 -8.89
CA ILE A 118 -13.22 -4.95 -8.53
C ILE A 118 -14.57 -5.57 -8.89
N PRO A 119 -14.62 -6.54 -9.83
CA PRO A 119 -15.87 -7.17 -10.20
C PRO A 119 -16.35 -8.10 -9.08
N PRO A 120 -17.66 -8.40 -9.04
CA PRO A 120 -18.18 -9.49 -8.23
C PRO A 120 -17.38 -10.76 -8.49
N LEU A 121 -17.16 -11.55 -7.44
CA LEU A 121 -16.61 -12.90 -7.63
C LEU A 121 -17.53 -13.65 -8.61
N PRO A 122 -16.96 -14.31 -9.64
CA PRO A 122 -17.78 -15.19 -10.47
C PRO A 122 -18.45 -16.22 -9.53
N PRO A 123 -19.71 -16.58 -9.79
CA PRO A 123 -20.35 -17.64 -9.04
C PRO A 123 -19.44 -18.88 -9.06
N PRO A 124 -19.33 -19.64 -7.94
CA PRO A 124 -18.50 -20.82 -7.91
C PRO A 124 -18.91 -21.70 -9.08
N SER A 125 -18.01 -21.83 -10.05
CA SER A 125 -18.15 -22.83 -11.11
C SER A 125 -18.24 -24.15 -10.37
N GLN A 126 -19.41 -24.78 -10.43
CA GLN A 126 -19.63 -26.12 -9.89
C GLN A 126 -18.46 -26.95 -10.36
N SER A 127 -17.69 -27.44 -9.38
CA SER A 127 -16.61 -28.38 -9.60
C SER A 127 -17.10 -29.44 -10.56
N ALA A 128 -16.57 -29.43 -11.78
CA ALA A 128 -16.50 -30.63 -12.56
C ALA A 128 -15.61 -31.58 -11.75
N ASP A 129 -16.25 -32.47 -11.02
CA ASP A 129 -15.73 -33.76 -10.57
C ASP A 129 -16.92 -34.72 -10.58
N PRO A 130 -16.76 -35.98 -10.99
CA PRO A 130 -15.54 -36.68 -11.44
C PRO A 130 -15.45 -36.90 -12.96
#